data_AF-A3JMF8-F1
#
_entry.id   AF-A3JMF8-F1
#
_cell.length_a   1.000
_cell.length_b   1.000
_cell.length_c   1.000
_cell.angle_alpha   90.00
_cell.angle_beta   90.00
_cell.angle_gamma   90.00
#
_symmetry.space_group_name_H-M   'P 1'
#
loop_
_entity.id
_entity.type
_entity.pdbx_description
1 polymer ?
#
loop_
_entity_poly.entity_id
_entity_poly.type
_entity_poly.pdbx_seq_one_letter_code
_entity_poly.pdbx_strand_id
1 'polypeptide(L)'
;MARRYDYFVIFAEMRTGSNVLERNLRQLKAVKVCGEAFNPDFIGQPKWGKLYDVTYEQRLEDPLMLLDNMAASKNILPGFRFFFDHDPRVVDSMLGDPRCGKIILTRNPLDSYISVKLATNTDTWVMTHMTHGKNAKVNFMADHFDEFLDNRIGFQERIQRALQVTGQSAFYLRYEDINDLDVLNGIAAFLGVEDRIDDVQKQLMPQFPIPMEEKVQNFDEMKDLLKAHDPFRLNKVPMFEPERSTSVPNFVTGHSVPLIFLPIKAGPYDVVLQWMAAYDGGSLEALHSGFDQKTLRKLQRSRPNQRSFAVLRHPVARAHAAFCRQIVNPPSKYWDGVRKRLCTNFNLGLPPSPTGADYDIDTHRAAFIKFLGFLRGNLQGQTHIKTSSEWATQFAVLEGMSKAIIPDVIIREEALNDELNTLARKQGLPEYAMGAEMKDTPFTLKQIYSAEVEAAAKAAYQRDYVAFGFAPWGDS
;
A
#
# COMPACT_ATOMS: atom_id res chain seq x y z
N MET A 1 -23.50 -2.57 -38.82
CA MET A 1 -24.09 -3.01 -37.54
C MET A 1 -23.61 -2.05 -36.45
N ALA A 2 -24.43 -1.75 -35.44
CA ALA A 2 -23.99 -0.94 -34.31
C ALA A 2 -22.86 -1.69 -33.56
N ARG A 3 -21.79 -1.00 -33.18
CA ARG A 3 -20.68 -1.61 -32.45
C ARG A 3 -21.16 -2.08 -31.08
N ARG A 4 -20.66 -3.24 -30.64
CA ARG A 4 -20.98 -3.80 -29.33
C ARG A 4 -20.42 -2.94 -28.19
N TYR A 5 -19.24 -2.37 -28.41
CA TYR A 5 -18.53 -1.54 -27.43
C TYR A 5 -18.05 -0.24 -28.08
N ASP A 6 -18.01 0.82 -27.28
CA ASP A 6 -17.50 2.14 -27.68
C ASP A 6 -15.99 2.25 -27.40
N TYR A 7 -15.49 1.49 -26.44
CA TYR A 7 -14.07 1.37 -26.07
C TYR A 7 -13.85 0.07 -25.30
N PHE A 8 -12.60 -0.32 -25.05
CA PHE A 8 -12.29 -1.47 -24.19
C PHE A 8 -11.11 -1.23 -23.26
N VAL A 9 -11.05 -2.02 -22.20
CA VAL A 9 -9.98 -2.01 -21.21
C VAL A 9 -9.39 -3.41 -21.06
N ILE A 10 -8.07 -3.47 -20.99
CA ILE A 10 -7.32 -4.66 -20.62
C ILE A 10 -6.89 -4.49 -19.16
N PHE A 11 -7.66 -5.06 -18.24
CA PHE A 11 -7.26 -5.18 -16.84
C PHE A 11 -6.13 -6.20 -16.74
N ALA A 12 -4.95 -5.71 -16.38
CA ALA A 12 -3.73 -6.48 -16.35
C ALA A 12 -2.81 -5.96 -15.23
N GLU A 13 -1.60 -6.49 -15.15
CA GLU A 13 -0.59 -6.03 -14.19
C GLU A 13 0.79 -6.01 -14.84
N MET A 14 1.77 -5.42 -14.15
CA MET A 14 3.16 -5.49 -14.57
C MET A 14 3.57 -6.94 -14.84
N ARG A 15 4.21 -7.17 -15.99
CA ARG A 15 4.74 -8.48 -16.39
C ARG A 15 3.70 -9.60 -16.53
N THR A 16 2.42 -9.27 -16.74
CA THR A 16 1.35 -10.24 -17.09
C THR A 16 1.30 -10.61 -18.57
N GLY A 17 2.19 -10.07 -19.41
CA GLY A 17 2.16 -10.24 -20.87
C GLY A 17 1.30 -9.22 -21.62
N SER A 18 0.78 -8.21 -20.92
CA SER A 18 -0.11 -7.19 -21.49
C SER A 18 0.50 -6.41 -22.68
N ASN A 19 1.82 -6.20 -22.71
CA ASN A 19 2.51 -5.61 -23.86
C ASN A 19 2.46 -6.50 -25.12
N VAL A 20 2.56 -7.83 -24.95
CA VAL A 20 2.48 -8.78 -26.07
C VAL A 20 1.06 -8.79 -26.61
N LEU A 21 0.08 -8.83 -25.72
CA LEU A 21 -1.32 -8.75 -26.08
C LEU A 21 -1.62 -7.43 -26.82
N GLU A 22 -1.19 -6.29 -26.30
CA GLU A 22 -1.31 -4.98 -26.96
C GLU A 22 -0.73 -5.02 -28.38
N ARG A 23 0.46 -5.60 -28.55
CA ARG A 23 1.14 -5.70 -29.84
C ARG A 23 0.36 -6.56 -30.84
N ASN A 24 -0.23 -7.66 -30.39
CA ASN A 24 -1.08 -8.50 -31.24
C ASN A 24 -2.40 -7.80 -31.61
N LEU A 25 -3.04 -7.13 -30.65
CA LEU A 25 -4.29 -6.40 -30.91
C LEU A 25 -4.11 -5.19 -31.83
N ARG A 26 -2.91 -4.61 -31.91
CA ARG A 26 -2.58 -3.55 -32.88
C ARG A 26 -2.61 -4.01 -34.34
N GLN A 27 -2.67 -5.32 -34.61
CA GLN A 27 -2.83 -5.85 -35.97
C GLN A 27 -4.27 -5.66 -36.49
N LEU A 28 -5.25 -5.52 -35.60
CA LEU A 28 -6.65 -5.28 -35.96
C LEU A 28 -6.81 -3.82 -36.41
N LYS A 29 -7.18 -3.60 -37.68
CA LYS A 29 -7.25 -2.26 -38.29
C LYS A 29 -8.28 -1.36 -37.62
N ALA A 30 -9.39 -1.95 -37.19
CA ALA A 30 -10.45 -1.23 -36.47
C ALA A 30 -10.14 -0.97 -34.98
N VAL A 31 -8.97 -1.35 -34.46
CA VAL A 31 -8.61 -1.21 -33.04
C VAL A 31 -7.41 -0.28 -32.86
N LYS A 32 -7.45 0.56 -31.83
CA LYS A 32 -6.30 1.39 -31.43
C LYS A 32 -6.00 1.23 -29.96
N VAL A 33 -4.94 0.48 -29.65
CA VAL A 33 -4.45 0.32 -28.28
C VAL A 33 -3.52 1.46 -27.89
N CYS A 34 -3.92 2.20 -26.87
CA CYS A 34 -3.36 3.48 -26.45
C CYS A 34 -2.43 3.35 -25.23
N GLY A 35 -1.79 2.18 -25.05
CA GLY A 35 -0.92 1.92 -23.92
C GLY A 35 -1.63 2.04 -22.57
N GLU A 36 -1.00 2.69 -21.60
CA GLU A 36 -1.48 2.88 -20.22
C GLU A 36 -2.10 4.29 -20.09
N ALA A 37 -3.32 4.44 -20.60
CA ALA A 37 -4.00 5.75 -20.70
C ALA A 37 -4.19 6.47 -19.34
N PHE A 38 -4.22 5.70 -18.25
CA PHE A 38 -4.46 6.18 -16.88
C PHE A 38 -3.26 5.94 -15.96
N ASN A 39 -2.06 5.79 -16.51
CA ASN A 39 -0.83 5.70 -15.73
C ASN A 39 -0.64 7.00 -14.90
N PRO A 40 -0.19 6.90 -13.63
CA PRO A 40 0.00 8.08 -12.77
C PRO A 40 1.12 9.00 -13.22
N ASP A 41 2.10 8.53 -14.01
CA ASP A 41 3.30 9.28 -14.38
C ASP A 41 3.26 9.84 -15.82
N PHE A 42 2.40 9.29 -16.69
CA PHE A 42 2.28 9.70 -18.09
C PHE A 42 0.90 9.34 -18.68
N ILE A 43 0.58 9.83 -19.89
CA ILE A 43 -0.66 9.52 -20.59
C ILE A 43 -0.43 8.58 -21.79
N GLY A 44 -0.82 7.31 -21.65
CA GLY A 44 -0.74 6.29 -22.71
C GLY A 44 0.65 5.67 -22.86
N GLN A 45 1.64 6.43 -23.30
CA GLN A 45 3.04 5.98 -23.35
C GLN A 45 3.99 7.07 -22.85
N PRO A 46 5.20 6.70 -22.38
CA PRO A 46 6.21 7.69 -22.06
C PRO A 46 6.45 8.65 -23.23
N LYS A 47 6.51 9.96 -22.93
CA LYS A 47 6.66 11.08 -23.89
C LYS A 47 5.42 11.43 -24.73
N TRP A 48 4.31 10.71 -24.59
CA TRP A 48 3.05 11.18 -25.17
C TRP A 48 2.53 12.34 -24.32
N GLY A 49 2.36 13.52 -24.93
CA GLY A 49 1.87 14.72 -24.23
C GLY A 49 0.35 14.86 -24.24
N LYS A 50 -0.35 14.18 -25.16
CA LYS A 50 -1.81 14.20 -25.30
C LYS A 50 -2.35 12.91 -25.89
N LEU A 51 -3.59 12.56 -25.53
CA LEU A 51 -4.31 11.40 -26.04
C LEU A 51 -5.80 11.74 -26.21
N TYR A 52 -6.37 11.50 -27.39
CA TYR A 52 -7.75 11.91 -27.75
C TYR A 52 -8.06 13.37 -27.35
N ASP A 53 -7.15 14.27 -27.70
CA ASP A 53 -7.20 15.71 -27.42
C ASP A 53 -7.29 16.10 -25.94
N VAL A 54 -6.96 15.17 -25.04
CA VAL A 54 -6.80 15.40 -23.60
C VAL A 54 -5.30 15.39 -23.25
N THR A 55 -4.81 16.43 -22.57
CA THR A 55 -3.45 16.44 -22.03
C THR A 55 -3.35 15.64 -20.73
N TYR A 56 -2.13 15.35 -20.30
CA TYR A 56 -1.89 14.68 -19.03
C TYR A 56 -2.49 15.45 -17.83
N GLU A 57 -2.36 16.78 -17.82
CA GLU A 57 -2.88 17.66 -16.76
C GLU A 57 -4.41 17.65 -16.75
N GLN A 58 -5.05 17.74 -17.91
CA GLN A 58 -6.50 17.70 -18.02
C GLN A 58 -7.08 16.35 -17.55
N ARG A 59 -6.41 15.23 -17.90
CA ARG A 59 -6.79 13.89 -17.42
C ARG A 59 -6.63 13.77 -15.90
N LEU A 60 -5.64 14.43 -15.30
CA LEU A 60 -5.49 14.44 -13.85
C LEU A 60 -6.65 15.17 -13.15
N GLU A 61 -7.10 16.29 -13.71
CA GLU A 61 -8.26 17.03 -13.21
C GLU A 61 -9.55 16.23 -13.37
N ASP A 62 -9.84 15.79 -14.59
CA ASP A 62 -11.02 14.99 -14.93
C ASP A 62 -10.63 13.78 -15.81
N PRO A 63 -10.46 12.58 -15.23
CA PRO A 63 -10.10 11.41 -16.00
C PRO A 63 -11.27 10.83 -16.80
N LEU A 64 -12.53 11.18 -16.48
CA LEU A 64 -13.69 10.71 -17.23
C LEU A 64 -13.75 11.38 -18.61
N MET A 65 -13.28 12.63 -18.72
CA MET A 65 -13.17 13.32 -20.01
C MET A 65 -12.37 12.51 -21.05
N LEU A 66 -11.30 11.82 -20.64
CA LEU A 66 -10.54 10.96 -21.54
C LEU A 66 -11.36 9.73 -21.99
N LEU A 67 -12.14 9.12 -21.09
CA LEU A 67 -13.02 8.01 -21.44
C LEU A 67 -14.11 8.46 -22.42
N ASP A 68 -14.72 9.62 -22.18
CA ASP A 68 -15.78 10.17 -23.04
C ASP A 68 -15.24 10.48 -24.44
N ASN A 69 -14.05 11.09 -24.53
CA ASN A 69 -13.40 11.36 -25.81
C ASN A 69 -13.00 10.07 -26.55
N MET A 70 -12.59 9.03 -25.83
CA MET A 70 -12.36 7.71 -26.41
C MET A 70 -13.66 7.10 -26.94
N ALA A 71 -14.72 7.08 -26.12
CA ALA A 71 -16.02 6.51 -26.49
C ALA A 71 -16.67 7.23 -27.69
N ALA A 72 -16.38 8.52 -27.88
CA ALA A 72 -16.83 9.30 -29.03
C ALA A 72 -16.10 8.95 -30.35
N SER A 73 -15.06 8.11 -30.32
CA SER A 73 -14.28 7.78 -31.50
C SER A 73 -15.11 7.00 -32.53
N LYS A 74 -15.19 7.57 -33.74
CA LYS A 74 -15.87 6.93 -34.88
C LYS A 74 -14.88 6.05 -35.65
N ASN A 75 -15.35 4.90 -36.14
CA ASN A 75 -14.61 3.98 -37.01
C ASN A 75 -13.36 3.31 -36.41
N ILE A 76 -12.87 3.72 -35.25
CA ILE A 76 -11.82 3.04 -34.49
C ILE A 76 -12.34 2.68 -33.11
N LEU A 77 -12.00 1.51 -32.60
CA LEU A 77 -12.30 1.06 -31.24
C LEU A 77 -11.06 1.34 -30.36
N PRO A 78 -11.10 2.37 -29.50
CA PRO A 78 -10.03 2.64 -28.55
C PRO A 78 -9.94 1.51 -27.52
N GLY A 79 -8.70 1.14 -27.19
CA GLY A 79 -8.42 0.31 -26.03
C GLY A 79 -7.20 0.78 -25.25
N PHE A 80 -7.10 0.39 -23.99
CA PHE A 80 -5.93 0.69 -23.17
C PHE A 80 -5.72 -0.37 -22.09
N ARG A 81 -4.50 -0.43 -21.56
CA ARG A 81 -4.10 -1.25 -20.43
C ARG A 81 -4.40 -0.49 -19.14
N PHE A 82 -5.00 -1.19 -18.18
CA PHE A 82 -5.29 -0.65 -16.85
C PHE A 82 -4.72 -1.59 -15.79
N PHE A 83 -3.87 -1.05 -14.93
CA PHE A 83 -3.27 -1.77 -13.81
C PHE A 83 -3.88 -1.29 -12.49
N PHE A 84 -3.75 -2.07 -11.43
CA PHE A 84 -4.36 -1.74 -10.13
C PHE A 84 -3.80 -0.46 -9.49
N ASP A 85 -2.61 -0.02 -9.91
CA ASP A 85 -1.92 1.21 -9.48
C ASP A 85 -2.17 2.41 -10.41
N HIS A 86 -3.01 2.26 -11.44
CA HIS A 86 -3.50 3.36 -12.27
C HIS A 86 -4.61 4.16 -11.58
N ASP A 87 -5.04 5.26 -12.21
CA ASP A 87 -6.07 6.16 -11.67
C ASP A 87 -7.37 5.41 -11.30
N PRO A 88 -7.71 5.23 -10.02
CA PRO A 88 -8.83 4.37 -9.62
C PRO A 88 -10.19 5.00 -9.88
N ARG A 89 -10.25 6.32 -10.16
CA ARG A 89 -11.51 7.07 -10.37
C ARG A 89 -12.29 6.60 -11.59
N VAL A 90 -11.59 6.01 -12.57
CA VAL A 90 -12.22 5.48 -13.78
C VAL A 90 -12.70 4.04 -13.64
N VAL A 91 -12.29 3.33 -12.58
CA VAL A 91 -12.55 1.89 -12.45
C VAL A 91 -14.04 1.59 -12.38
N ASP A 92 -14.78 2.30 -11.51
CA ASP A 92 -16.21 2.04 -11.34
C ASP A 92 -17.00 2.47 -12.59
N SER A 93 -16.57 3.55 -13.27
CA SER A 93 -17.15 3.97 -14.54
C SER A 93 -16.95 2.90 -15.63
N MET A 94 -15.73 2.38 -15.81
CA MET A 94 -15.45 1.33 -16.79
C MET A 94 -16.16 0.02 -16.45
N LEU A 95 -16.12 -0.40 -15.18
CA LEU A 95 -16.76 -1.64 -14.73
C LEU A 95 -18.28 -1.54 -14.78
N GLY A 96 -18.85 -0.36 -14.53
CA GLY A 96 -20.29 -0.08 -14.61
C GLY A 96 -20.84 0.14 -16.01
N ASP A 97 -20.01 0.52 -16.98
CA ASP A 97 -20.46 0.86 -18.33
C ASP A 97 -20.61 -0.39 -19.23
N PRO A 98 -21.83 -0.79 -19.64
CA PRO A 98 -22.05 -1.94 -20.52
C PRO A 98 -21.46 -1.77 -21.93
N ARG A 99 -21.11 -0.54 -22.34
CA ARG A 99 -20.48 -0.24 -23.63
C ARG A 99 -18.96 -0.33 -23.58
N CYS A 100 -18.37 -0.60 -22.41
CA CYS A 100 -16.95 -0.86 -22.25
C CYS A 100 -16.66 -2.35 -22.36
N GLY A 101 -15.90 -2.76 -23.38
CA GLY A 101 -15.37 -4.12 -23.49
C GLY A 101 -14.33 -4.39 -22.40
N LYS A 102 -14.48 -5.49 -21.66
CA LYS A 102 -13.59 -5.81 -20.53
C LYS A 102 -12.79 -7.07 -20.82
N ILE A 103 -11.47 -6.96 -20.81
CA ILE A 103 -10.55 -8.09 -20.96
C ILE A 103 -9.75 -8.22 -19.66
N ILE A 104 -9.81 -9.38 -19.01
CA ILE A 104 -9.08 -9.65 -17.77
C ILE A 104 -7.91 -10.57 -18.08
N LEU A 105 -6.69 -10.03 -18.02
CA LEU A 105 -5.47 -10.79 -18.25
C LEU A 105 -4.86 -11.21 -16.91
N THR A 106 -4.76 -12.52 -16.70
CA THR A 106 -4.22 -13.13 -15.50
C THR A 106 -2.93 -13.90 -15.79
N ARG A 107 -2.15 -14.15 -14.75
CA ARG A 107 -0.86 -14.88 -14.78
C ARG A 107 -0.63 -15.46 -13.39
N ASN A 108 0.06 -16.58 -13.27
CA ASN A 108 0.45 -17.10 -11.96
C ASN A 108 1.11 -15.98 -11.10
N PRO A 109 0.57 -15.65 -9.90
CA PRO A 109 1.09 -14.62 -9.03
C PRO A 109 2.56 -14.80 -8.63
N LEU A 110 3.00 -16.04 -8.43
CA LEU A 110 4.39 -16.33 -8.09
C LEU A 110 5.33 -15.99 -9.25
N ASP A 111 4.97 -16.37 -10.48
CA ASP A 111 5.76 -16.04 -11.67
C ASP A 111 5.82 -14.53 -11.93
N SER A 112 4.70 -13.82 -11.73
CA SER A 112 4.67 -12.35 -11.83
C SER A 112 5.57 -11.70 -10.79
N TYR A 113 5.45 -12.11 -9.52
CA TYR A 113 6.23 -11.55 -8.42
C TYR A 113 7.75 -11.71 -8.64
N ILE A 114 8.19 -12.93 -8.97
CA ILE A 114 9.60 -13.22 -9.24
C ILE A 114 10.09 -12.45 -10.47
N SER A 115 9.27 -12.33 -11.52
CA SER A 115 9.63 -11.54 -12.70
C SER A 115 9.76 -10.05 -12.39
N VAL A 116 8.93 -9.49 -11.52
CA VAL A 116 9.03 -8.07 -11.10
C VAL A 116 10.31 -7.87 -10.29
N LYS A 117 10.58 -8.72 -9.30
CA LYS A 117 11.81 -8.64 -8.50
C LYS A 117 13.09 -8.76 -9.32
N LEU A 118 13.11 -9.65 -10.32
CA LEU A 118 14.23 -9.79 -11.24
C LEU A 118 14.48 -8.50 -12.03
N ALA A 119 13.43 -7.86 -12.53
CA ALA A 119 13.53 -6.61 -13.29
C ALA A 119 14.06 -5.45 -12.45
N THR A 120 13.55 -5.28 -11.23
CA THR A 120 14.00 -4.22 -10.30
C THR A 120 15.47 -4.41 -9.89
N ASN A 121 15.90 -5.66 -9.68
CA ASN A 121 17.31 -5.94 -9.36
C ASN A 121 18.25 -5.65 -10.53
N THR A 122 17.83 -5.89 -11.78
CA THR A 122 18.64 -5.57 -12.96
C THR A 122 18.78 -4.06 -13.19
N ASP A 123 17.74 -3.24 -12.96
CA ASP A 123 17.83 -1.79 -13.13
C ASP A 123 18.80 -1.11 -12.13
N THR A 124 19.04 -1.75 -10.97
CA THR A 124 19.92 -1.22 -9.93
C THR A 124 21.40 -1.61 -10.13
N TRP A 125 21.67 -2.73 -10.83
CA TRP A 125 23.05 -3.23 -11.08
C TRP A 125 23.62 -2.87 -12.45
N VAL A 126 22.78 -2.44 -13.40
CA VAL A 126 23.22 -2.08 -14.77
C VAL A 126 23.99 -0.74 -14.83
N MET A 127 24.05 0.02 -13.72
CA MET A 127 24.93 1.21 -13.64
C MET A 127 26.35 0.95 -13.13
N THR A 128 26.75 -0.25 -12.69
CA THR A 128 28.10 -0.44 -12.11
C THR A 128 28.99 -1.53 -12.67
N HIS A 129 28.54 -2.58 -13.36
CA HIS A 129 29.49 -3.50 -14.02
C HIS A 129 28.91 -4.17 -15.27
N MET A 130 29.33 -3.69 -16.45
CA MET A 130 29.37 -4.53 -17.64
C MET A 130 30.50 -5.55 -17.49
N THR A 131 30.16 -6.78 -17.12
CA THR A 131 30.74 -8.05 -17.61
C THR A 131 30.20 -9.20 -16.75
N HIS A 132 29.72 -10.26 -17.42
CA HIS A 132 29.12 -11.50 -16.89
C HIS A 132 27.58 -11.50 -16.76
N GLY A 133 26.90 -11.70 -17.90
CA GLY A 133 25.56 -12.27 -17.90
C GLY A 133 25.58 -13.73 -17.44
N LYS A 134 25.26 -13.98 -16.17
CA LYS A 134 24.86 -15.30 -15.64
C LYS A 134 23.87 -15.12 -14.48
N ASN A 135 22.65 -15.61 -14.67
CA ASN A 135 21.60 -15.93 -13.70
C ASN A 135 21.53 -15.04 -12.44
N ALA A 136 20.93 -13.86 -12.58
CA ALA A 136 20.46 -13.12 -11.41
C ALA A 136 19.40 -13.96 -10.68
N LYS A 137 19.67 -14.32 -9.42
CA LYS A 137 18.70 -14.92 -8.51
C LYS A 137 18.07 -13.83 -7.64
N VAL A 138 16.82 -14.01 -7.25
CA VAL A 138 16.12 -13.12 -6.30
C VAL A 138 15.93 -13.81 -4.97
N ASN A 139 15.98 -13.05 -3.89
CA ASN A 139 15.56 -13.54 -2.58
C ASN A 139 14.04 -13.37 -2.47
N PHE A 140 13.32 -14.48 -2.27
CA PHE A 140 11.89 -14.47 -1.98
C PHE A 140 11.67 -13.92 -0.58
N MET A 141 10.68 -13.05 -0.44
CA MET A 141 10.30 -12.43 0.84
C MET A 141 8.80 -12.64 1.01
N ALA A 142 8.41 -13.42 2.01
CA ALA A 142 7.01 -13.79 2.25
C ALA A 142 6.12 -12.55 2.40
N ASP A 143 6.49 -11.63 3.29
CA ASP A 143 5.72 -10.40 3.55
C ASP A 143 5.46 -9.58 2.27
N HIS A 144 6.46 -9.49 1.37
CA HIS A 144 6.30 -8.79 0.09
C HIS A 144 5.44 -9.56 -0.90
N PHE A 145 5.49 -10.90 -0.89
CA PHE A 145 4.66 -11.75 -1.73
C PHE A 145 3.20 -11.73 -1.25
N ASP A 146 2.96 -11.73 0.05
CA ASP A 146 1.63 -11.62 0.65
C ASP A 146 1.00 -10.26 0.32
N GLU A 147 1.73 -9.14 0.49
CA GLU A 147 1.26 -7.81 0.08
C GLU A 147 0.96 -7.76 -1.44
N PHE A 148 1.81 -8.37 -2.26
CA PHE A 148 1.60 -8.48 -3.71
C PHE A 148 0.33 -9.30 -4.04
N LEU A 149 0.11 -10.42 -3.36
CA LEU A 149 -1.00 -11.33 -3.58
C LEU A 149 -2.33 -10.72 -3.09
N ASP A 150 -2.35 -10.08 -1.93
CA ASP A 150 -3.56 -9.47 -1.37
C ASP A 150 -4.08 -8.31 -2.22
N ASN A 151 -3.19 -7.41 -2.68
CA ASN A 151 -3.57 -6.32 -3.59
C ASN A 151 -4.21 -6.88 -4.86
N ARG A 152 -3.62 -7.95 -5.40
CA ARG A 152 -4.07 -8.60 -6.62
C ARG A 152 -5.44 -9.26 -6.45
N ILE A 153 -5.62 -10.04 -5.39
CA ILE A 153 -6.90 -10.72 -5.16
C ILE A 153 -7.99 -9.69 -4.86
N GLY A 154 -7.70 -8.65 -4.05
CA GLY A 154 -8.66 -7.59 -3.77
C GLY A 154 -9.14 -6.87 -5.04
N PHE A 155 -8.26 -6.63 -5.99
CA PHE A 155 -8.64 -6.05 -7.29
C PHE A 155 -9.49 -7.01 -8.13
N GLN A 156 -9.16 -8.30 -8.16
CA GLN A 156 -9.97 -9.31 -8.86
C GLN A 156 -11.37 -9.48 -8.24
N GLU A 157 -11.46 -9.52 -6.91
CA GLU A 157 -12.74 -9.55 -6.18
C GLU A 157 -13.59 -8.32 -6.49
N ARG A 158 -12.97 -7.13 -6.56
CA ARG A 158 -13.66 -5.89 -6.98
C ARG A 158 -14.22 -6.00 -8.39
N ILE A 159 -13.43 -6.48 -9.36
CA ILE A 159 -13.89 -6.68 -10.75
C ILE A 159 -15.06 -7.66 -10.77
N GLN A 160 -14.89 -8.85 -10.18
CA GLN A 160 -15.91 -9.89 -10.16
C GLN A 160 -17.22 -9.38 -9.55
N ARG A 161 -17.13 -8.71 -8.40
CA ARG A 161 -18.30 -8.14 -7.71
C ARG A 161 -18.99 -7.08 -8.57
N ALA A 162 -18.24 -6.20 -9.23
CA ALA A 162 -18.82 -5.16 -10.08
C ALA A 162 -19.55 -5.76 -11.30
N LEU A 163 -18.95 -6.76 -11.95
CA LEU A 163 -19.57 -7.47 -13.06
C LEU A 163 -20.86 -8.20 -12.63
N GLN A 164 -20.84 -8.86 -11.46
CA GLN A 164 -22.01 -9.53 -10.90
C GLN A 164 -23.15 -8.56 -10.61
N VAL A 165 -22.87 -7.40 -9.98
CA VAL A 165 -23.90 -6.39 -9.67
C VAL A 165 -24.50 -5.80 -10.94
N THR A 166 -23.67 -5.56 -11.95
CA THR A 166 -24.09 -4.87 -13.17
C THR A 166 -24.61 -5.84 -14.24
N GLY A 167 -24.58 -7.14 -13.98
CA GLY A 167 -25.00 -8.19 -14.94
C GLY A 167 -24.10 -8.27 -16.18
N GLN A 168 -22.85 -7.82 -16.09
CA GLN A 168 -21.91 -7.78 -17.21
C GLN A 168 -20.97 -8.99 -17.23
N SER A 169 -20.38 -9.24 -18.40
CA SER A 169 -19.35 -10.28 -18.61
C SER A 169 -18.03 -9.66 -19.07
N ALA A 170 -16.91 -10.32 -18.78
CA ALA A 170 -15.60 -9.97 -19.30
C ALA A 170 -14.97 -11.16 -20.05
N PHE A 171 -14.02 -10.88 -20.95
CA PHE A 171 -13.20 -11.90 -21.59
C PHE A 171 -12.00 -12.23 -20.70
N TYR A 172 -11.98 -13.43 -20.14
CA TYR A 172 -10.88 -13.88 -19.29
C TYR A 172 -9.79 -14.54 -20.14
N LEU A 173 -8.55 -14.08 -19.94
CA LEU A 173 -7.38 -14.54 -20.66
C LEU A 173 -6.27 -14.85 -19.66
N ARG A 174 -5.56 -15.97 -19.85
CA ARG A 174 -4.36 -16.28 -19.09
C ARG A 174 -3.12 -15.95 -19.91
N TYR A 175 -2.02 -15.69 -19.23
CA TYR A 175 -0.73 -15.39 -19.85
C TYR A 175 -0.29 -16.47 -20.85
N GLU A 176 -0.59 -17.72 -20.58
CA GLU A 176 -0.22 -18.86 -21.42
C GLU A 176 -0.97 -18.85 -22.76
N ASP A 177 -2.15 -18.24 -22.79
CA ASP A 177 -3.05 -18.20 -23.95
C ASP A 177 -2.79 -16.99 -24.87
N ILE A 178 -1.88 -16.06 -24.52
CA ILE A 178 -1.64 -14.82 -25.29
C ILE A 178 -0.98 -15.05 -26.65
N ASN A 179 -0.45 -16.25 -26.88
CA ASN A 179 0.16 -16.67 -28.15
C ASN A 179 -0.73 -17.65 -28.93
N ASP A 180 -1.94 -17.91 -28.46
CA ASP A 180 -2.90 -18.75 -29.16
C ASP A 180 -3.69 -17.88 -30.15
N LEU A 181 -3.54 -18.20 -31.44
CA LEU A 181 -4.16 -17.44 -32.52
C LEU A 181 -5.69 -17.48 -32.46
N ASP A 182 -6.27 -18.62 -32.07
CA ASP A 182 -7.71 -18.79 -31.98
C ASP A 182 -8.27 -17.98 -30.80
N VAL A 183 -7.54 -17.95 -29.67
CA VAL A 183 -7.91 -17.13 -28.52
C VAL A 183 -7.82 -15.64 -28.84
N LEU A 184 -6.76 -15.20 -29.52
CA LEU A 184 -6.60 -13.80 -29.96
C LEU A 184 -7.71 -13.37 -30.93
N ASN A 185 -8.11 -14.24 -31.86
CA ASN A 185 -9.26 -14.01 -32.73
C ASN A 185 -10.60 -14.09 -31.98
N GLY A 186 -10.66 -14.85 -30.88
CA GLY A 186 -11.76 -14.83 -29.91
C GLY A 186 -11.92 -13.46 -29.24
N ILE A 187 -10.82 -12.75 -28.95
CA ILE A 187 -10.87 -11.37 -28.44
C ILE A 187 -11.45 -10.43 -29.51
N ALA A 188 -11.03 -10.56 -30.77
CA ALA A 188 -11.58 -9.75 -31.87
C ALA A 188 -13.10 -9.96 -31.99
N ALA A 189 -13.56 -11.22 -31.93
CA ALA A 189 -14.99 -11.55 -31.93
C ALA A 189 -15.72 -11.00 -30.69
N PHE A 190 -15.13 -11.11 -29.50
CA PHE A 190 -15.69 -10.54 -28.27
C PHE A 190 -15.88 -9.02 -28.40
N LEU A 191 -14.87 -8.32 -28.91
CA LEU A 191 -14.90 -6.87 -29.15
C LEU A 191 -15.84 -6.45 -30.28
N GLY A 192 -16.40 -7.41 -31.04
CA GLY A 192 -17.27 -7.14 -32.18
C GLY A 192 -16.53 -6.57 -33.39
N VAL A 193 -15.25 -6.90 -33.53
CA VAL A 193 -14.39 -6.49 -34.66
C VAL A 193 -14.39 -7.59 -35.72
N GLU A 194 -14.56 -7.21 -36.99
CA GLU A 194 -14.55 -8.15 -38.13
C GLU A 194 -13.14 -8.56 -38.55
N ASP A 195 -12.15 -7.67 -38.37
CA ASP A 195 -10.74 -7.97 -38.63
C ASP A 195 -10.27 -9.18 -37.81
N ARG A 196 -9.30 -9.92 -38.36
CA ARG A 196 -8.67 -11.08 -37.72
C ARG A 196 -7.16 -10.88 -37.68
N ILE A 197 -6.54 -11.54 -36.72
CA ILE A 197 -5.08 -11.63 -36.59
C ILE A 197 -4.66 -12.86 -37.39
N ASP A 198 -3.73 -12.66 -38.33
CA ASP A 198 -3.25 -13.72 -39.24
C ASP A 198 -2.02 -14.47 -38.68
N ASP A 199 -1.19 -13.79 -37.91
CA ASP A 199 -0.02 -14.38 -37.25
C ASP A 199 0.21 -13.76 -35.88
N VAL A 200 0.67 -14.59 -34.95
CA VAL A 200 1.02 -14.14 -33.61
C VAL A 200 2.41 -13.55 -33.67
N GLN A 201 2.57 -12.32 -33.18
CA GLN A 201 3.92 -11.80 -32.97
C GLN A 201 4.56 -12.55 -31.81
N LYS A 202 5.23 -13.66 -32.14
CA LYS A 202 5.97 -14.49 -31.20
C LYS A 202 6.97 -13.61 -30.49
N GLN A 203 6.79 -13.46 -29.18
CA GLN A 203 7.92 -13.03 -28.36
C GLN A 203 8.99 -14.14 -28.47
N LEU A 204 10.27 -13.76 -28.47
CA LEU A 204 11.35 -14.65 -28.06
C LEU A 204 11.06 -15.06 -26.61
N MET A 205 10.18 -16.05 -26.42
CA MET A 205 10.15 -16.84 -25.21
C MET A 205 11.59 -17.33 -25.02
N PRO A 206 12.19 -17.17 -23.82
CA PRO A 206 13.40 -17.92 -23.51
C PRO A 206 13.09 -19.37 -23.85
N GLN A 207 13.82 -19.96 -24.80
CA GLN A 207 13.51 -21.28 -25.35
C GLN A 207 13.54 -22.39 -24.28
N PHE A 208 13.97 -22.05 -23.07
CA PHE A 208 13.83 -22.84 -21.85
C PHE A 208 13.41 -21.91 -20.71
N PRO A 209 12.19 -22.01 -20.15
CA PRO A 209 11.86 -21.28 -18.94
C PRO A 209 12.77 -21.78 -17.82
N ILE A 210 13.64 -20.90 -17.31
CA ILE A 210 14.51 -21.21 -16.18
C ILE A 210 13.63 -21.69 -15.01
N PRO A 211 13.90 -22.88 -14.43
CA PRO A 211 13.15 -23.40 -13.28
C PRO A 211 13.10 -22.40 -12.13
N MET A 212 12.03 -22.42 -11.33
CA MET A 212 11.88 -21.49 -10.20
C MET A 212 13.02 -21.63 -9.18
N GLU A 213 13.51 -22.87 -9.00
CA GLU A 213 14.71 -23.24 -8.22
C GLU A 213 15.98 -22.49 -8.64
N GLU A 214 16.09 -22.18 -9.93
CA GLU A 214 17.22 -21.47 -10.49
C GLU A 214 17.05 -19.95 -10.45
N LYS A 215 15.81 -19.46 -10.26
CA LYS A 215 15.47 -18.02 -10.14
C LYS A 215 15.50 -17.51 -8.70
N VAL A 216 15.26 -18.38 -7.71
CA VAL A 216 15.06 -18.00 -6.31
C VAL A 216 16.22 -18.51 -5.45
N GLN A 217 16.84 -17.61 -4.68
CA GLN A 217 17.99 -17.94 -3.82
C GLN A 217 17.59 -18.80 -2.62
N ASN A 218 16.46 -18.51 -1.98
CA ASN A 218 15.89 -19.21 -0.82
C ASN A 218 14.67 -20.07 -1.21
N PHE A 219 14.82 -20.91 -2.24
CA PHE A 219 13.71 -21.69 -2.81
C PHE A 219 13.05 -22.66 -1.82
N ASP A 220 13.83 -23.33 -0.96
CA ASP A 220 13.26 -24.25 0.05
C ASP A 220 12.45 -23.50 1.11
N GLU A 221 12.92 -22.32 1.55
CA GLU A 221 12.18 -21.44 2.47
C GLU A 221 10.86 -20.95 1.83
N MET A 222 10.91 -20.55 0.56
CA MET A 222 9.70 -20.19 -0.20
C MET A 222 8.70 -21.34 -0.26
N LYS A 223 9.15 -22.58 -0.48
CA LYS A 223 8.26 -23.76 -0.50
C LYS A 223 7.57 -23.99 0.84
N ASP A 224 8.30 -23.88 1.93
CA ASP A 224 7.73 -24.08 3.27
C ASP A 224 6.74 -22.97 3.65
N LEU A 225 7.02 -21.73 3.24
CA LEU A 225 6.09 -20.60 3.39
C LEU A 225 4.81 -20.79 2.56
N LEU A 226 4.92 -21.22 1.30
CA LEU A 226 3.77 -21.47 0.43
C LEU A 226 2.88 -22.63 0.92
N LYS A 227 3.44 -23.63 1.61
CA LYS A 227 2.65 -24.71 2.25
C LYS A 227 1.78 -24.22 3.39
N ALA A 228 2.21 -23.17 4.09
CA ALA A 228 1.47 -22.57 5.21
C ALA A 228 0.38 -21.58 4.74
N HIS A 229 0.38 -21.21 3.46
CA HIS A 229 -0.63 -20.33 2.87
C HIS A 229 -1.95 -21.09 2.67
N ASP A 230 -3.09 -20.46 2.97
CA ASP A 230 -4.43 -21.01 2.71
C ASP A 230 -4.94 -20.52 1.34
N PRO A 231 -4.76 -21.29 0.24
CA PRO A 231 -5.19 -20.89 -1.09
C PRO A 231 -6.73 -20.79 -1.22
N PHE A 232 -7.48 -21.32 -0.26
CA PHE A 232 -8.95 -21.35 -0.28
C PHE A 232 -9.58 -20.25 0.56
N ARG A 233 -8.78 -19.44 1.29
CA ARG A 233 -9.24 -18.33 2.13
C ARG A 233 -10.39 -18.73 3.08
N LEU A 234 -10.38 -19.96 3.60
CA LEU A 234 -11.48 -20.53 4.39
C LEU A 234 -11.69 -19.81 5.73
N ASN A 235 -10.72 -18.99 6.15
CA ASN A 235 -10.70 -18.33 7.45
C ASN A 235 -10.83 -16.78 7.42
N LYS A 236 -11.04 -16.13 6.26
CA LYS A 236 -10.98 -14.65 6.17
C LYS A 236 -12.35 -13.98 6.41
N VAL A 237 -12.45 -13.17 7.46
CA VAL A 237 -13.52 -12.18 7.69
C VAL A 237 -13.16 -10.90 6.92
N PRO A 238 -14.10 -10.20 6.26
CA PRO A 238 -13.79 -9.00 5.46
C PRO A 238 -13.14 -7.90 6.32
N MET A 239 -11.83 -7.70 6.10
CA MET A 239 -11.02 -6.65 6.71
C MET A 239 -10.71 -5.61 5.63
N PHE A 240 -11.26 -4.41 5.76
CA PHE A 240 -11.10 -3.34 4.76
C PHE A 240 -9.83 -2.50 4.93
N GLU A 241 -9.24 -2.51 6.13
CA GLU A 241 -7.92 -1.91 6.33
C GLU A 241 -6.82 -2.86 5.83
N PRO A 242 -5.81 -2.38 5.10
CA PRO A 242 -4.70 -3.22 4.65
C PRO A 242 -4.01 -3.93 5.82
N GLU A 243 -3.69 -5.22 5.63
CA GLU A 243 -2.92 -5.98 6.60
C GLU A 243 -1.55 -5.34 6.86
N ARG A 244 -1.07 -5.45 8.11
CA ARG A 244 0.22 -4.90 8.53
C ARG A 244 1.29 -5.97 8.58
N SER A 245 2.50 -5.58 8.19
CA SER A 245 3.68 -6.41 8.35
C SER A 245 4.05 -6.52 9.83
N THR A 246 4.86 -7.52 10.14
CA THR A 246 5.33 -7.81 11.50
C THR A 246 6.15 -6.70 12.13
N SER A 247 6.75 -5.83 11.30
CA SER A 247 7.58 -4.69 11.73
C SER A 247 8.76 -5.06 12.64
N VAL A 248 9.23 -6.32 12.58
CA VAL A 248 10.32 -6.86 13.41
C VAL A 248 11.58 -5.98 13.46
N PRO A 249 12.05 -5.36 12.36
CA PRO A 249 13.21 -4.48 12.41
C PRO A 249 13.06 -3.26 13.33
N ASN A 250 11.83 -2.85 13.64
CA ASN A 250 11.56 -1.72 14.53
C ASN A 250 11.50 -2.13 16.02
N PHE A 251 11.53 -3.41 16.37
CA PHE A 251 11.51 -3.82 17.77
C PHE A 251 12.80 -3.39 18.47
N VAL A 252 12.67 -2.98 19.73
CA VAL A 252 13.80 -2.45 20.51
C VAL A 252 13.94 -3.22 21.82
N THR A 253 15.17 -3.56 22.20
CA THR A 253 15.50 -4.20 23.47
C THR A 253 16.71 -3.51 24.10
N GLY A 254 16.75 -3.45 25.42
CA GLY A 254 17.96 -3.05 26.15
C GLY A 254 18.98 -4.18 26.27
N HIS A 255 20.20 -3.83 26.67
CA HIS A 255 21.25 -4.80 26.99
C HIS A 255 20.97 -5.49 28.33
N SER A 256 20.76 -4.69 29.39
CA SER A 256 20.51 -5.14 30.76
C SER A 256 19.02 -5.33 31.08
N VAL A 257 18.13 -4.77 30.25
CA VAL A 257 16.68 -4.79 30.45
C VAL A 257 16.06 -6.03 29.78
N PRO A 258 15.40 -6.93 30.53
CA PRO A 258 14.65 -8.05 29.97
C PRO A 258 13.29 -7.60 29.43
N LEU A 259 13.27 -6.57 28.59
CA LEU A 259 12.08 -6.05 27.91
C LEU A 259 12.29 -5.95 26.40
N ILE A 260 11.22 -6.16 25.63
CA ILE A 260 11.15 -5.86 24.20
C ILE A 260 10.03 -4.84 23.99
N PHE A 261 10.37 -3.66 23.50
CA PHE A 261 9.41 -2.67 23.07
C PHE A 261 8.99 -2.94 21.62
N LEU A 262 7.68 -3.02 21.40
CA LEU A 262 7.03 -3.14 20.10
C LEU A 262 6.42 -1.77 19.73
N PRO A 263 7.15 -0.89 19.03
CA PRO A 263 6.75 0.49 18.86
C PRO A 263 5.61 0.65 17.86
N ILE A 264 4.57 1.35 18.28
CA ILE A 264 3.54 1.87 17.38
C ILE A 264 3.95 3.29 16.95
N LYS A 265 4.06 3.52 15.64
CA LYS A 265 4.45 4.83 15.09
C LYS A 265 3.43 5.90 15.49
N ALA A 266 3.91 7.15 15.61
CA ALA A 266 3.17 8.29 16.16
C ALA A 266 2.70 8.10 17.63
N GLY A 267 3.27 7.14 18.36
CA GLY A 267 3.21 7.06 19.83
C GLY A 267 4.41 7.73 20.51
N PRO A 268 4.56 7.55 21.84
CA PRO A 268 5.59 8.19 22.67
C PRO A 268 6.96 7.50 22.53
N TYR A 269 7.40 7.32 21.29
CA TYR A 269 8.57 6.52 20.94
C TYR A 269 9.86 7.00 21.63
N ASP A 270 10.17 8.30 21.51
CA ASP A 270 11.45 8.83 21.99
C ASP A 270 11.56 8.76 23.53
N VAL A 271 10.46 9.04 24.24
CA VAL A 271 10.43 8.98 25.71
C VAL A 271 10.58 7.55 26.21
N VAL A 272 9.93 6.58 25.57
CA VAL A 272 10.06 5.16 25.93
C VAL A 272 11.48 4.67 25.66
N LEU A 273 12.10 5.05 24.54
CA LEU A 273 13.48 4.70 24.27
C LEU A 273 14.44 5.30 25.30
N GLN A 274 14.25 6.56 25.65
CA GLN A 274 15.10 7.23 26.62
C GLN A 274 14.95 6.61 28.02
N TRP A 275 13.73 6.21 28.40
CA TRP A 275 13.47 5.45 29.62
C TRP A 275 14.16 4.08 29.60
N MET A 276 14.09 3.33 28.48
CA MET A 276 14.81 2.06 28.35
C MET A 276 16.34 2.26 28.42
N ALA A 277 16.86 3.28 27.75
CA ALA A 277 18.27 3.60 27.73
C ALA A 277 18.82 3.99 29.12
N ALA A 278 17.98 4.55 30.01
CA ALA A 278 18.38 4.89 31.38
C ALA A 278 18.93 3.69 32.16
N TYR A 279 18.46 2.48 31.87
CA TYR A 279 18.99 1.24 32.46
C TYR A 279 20.33 0.80 31.87
N ASP A 280 20.66 1.25 30.64
CA ASP A 280 21.88 0.90 29.90
C ASP A 280 22.86 2.09 29.82
N GLY A 281 22.97 2.87 30.90
CA GLY A 281 23.91 3.99 30.99
C GLY A 281 23.46 5.28 30.29
N GLY A 282 22.21 5.36 29.85
CA GLY A 282 21.55 6.56 29.34
C GLY A 282 21.73 6.83 27.84
N SER A 283 22.53 6.01 27.13
CA SER A 283 22.75 6.19 25.69
C SER A 283 21.73 5.41 24.85
N LEU A 284 21.09 6.08 23.89
CA LEU A 284 20.21 5.42 22.92
C LEU A 284 20.96 4.41 22.04
N GLU A 285 22.26 4.60 21.84
CA GLU A 285 23.11 3.67 21.06
C GLU A 285 23.30 2.32 21.76
N ALA A 286 23.05 2.26 23.07
CA ALA A 286 23.12 1.01 23.83
C ALA A 286 21.89 0.11 23.60
N LEU A 287 20.81 0.66 23.01
CA LEU A 287 19.62 -0.11 22.67
C LEU A 287 19.84 -0.89 21.36
N HIS A 288 19.34 -2.12 21.33
CA HIS A 288 19.43 -2.99 20.16
C HIS A 288 18.12 -2.99 19.38
N SER A 289 18.23 -2.83 18.06
CA SER A 289 17.10 -2.85 17.09
C SER A 289 17.56 -3.49 15.77
N GLY A 290 16.74 -3.43 14.71
CA GLY A 290 17.10 -3.96 13.39
C GLY A 290 17.03 -5.48 13.30
N PHE A 291 16.18 -6.10 14.11
CA PHE A 291 16.00 -7.54 14.10
C PHE A 291 15.43 -8.04 12.77
N ASP A 292 15.81 -9.27 12.42
CA ASP A 292 15.08 -10.14 11.52
C ASP A 292 14.41 -11.27 12.33
N GLN A 293 13.61 -12.13 11.69
CA GLN A 293 12.92 -13.22 12.42
C GLN A 293 13.89 -14.18 13.12
N LYS A 294 15.07 -14.42 12.53
CA LYS A 294 16.05 -15.38 13.06
C LYS A 294 16.75 -14.82 14.29
N THR A 295 17.17 -13.57 14.23
CA THR A 295 17.85 -12.85 15.32
C THR A 295 16.88 -12.56 16.47
N LEU A 296 15.61 -12.24 16.19
CA LEU A 296 14.57 -12.14 17.22
C LEU A 296 14.35 -13.46 17.96
N ARG A 297 14.18 -14.57 17.22
CA ARG A 297 14.02 -15.91 17.84
C ARG A 297 15.26 -16.32 18.64
N LYS A 298 16.46 -15.97 18.18
CA LYS A 298 17.71 -16.20 18.92
C LYS A 298 17.71 -15.42 20.23
N LEU A 299 17.33 -14.14 20.20
CA LEU A 299 17.22 -13.29 21.40
C LEU A 299 16.27 -13.92 22.43
N GLN A 300 15.04 -14.23 22.02
CA GLN A 300 14.01 -14.83 22.88
C GLN A 300 14.45 -16.14 23.55
N ARG A 301 15.17 -17.00 22.81
CA ARG A 301 15.73 -18.25 23.38
C ARG A 301 16.87 -18.00 24.34
N SER A 302 17.67 -16.96 24.11
CA SER A 302 18.83 -16.63 24.95
C SER A 302 18.46 -15.87 26.23
N ARG A 303 17.25 -15.30 26.32
CA ARG A 303 16.81 -14.48 27.45
C ARG A 303 15.43 -14.93 27.96
N PRO A 304 15.36 -16.01 28.76
CA PRO A 304 14.12 -16.42 29.41
C PRO A 304 13.59 -15.30 30.33
N ASN A 305 12.26 -15.23 30.51
CA ASN A 305 11.55 -14.19 31.26
C ASN A 305 11.59 -12.77 30.66
N GLN A 306 12.11 -12.60 29.44
CA GLN A 306 11.96 -11.34 28.71
C GLN A 306 10.48 -11.06 28.41
N ARG A 307 10.03 -9.83 28.68
CA ARG A 307 8.63 -9.42 28.47
C ARG A 307 8.53 -8.42 27.34
N SER A 308 7.58 -8.63 26.45
CA SER A 308 7.26 -7.71 25.37
C SER A 308 6.15 -6.74 25.78
N PHE A 309 6.21 -5.50 25.30
CA PHE A 309 5.16 -4.53 25.54
C PHE A 309 4.97 -3.58 24.36
N ALA A 310 3.77 -3.02 24.25
CA ALA A 310 3.42 -1.96 23.32
C ALA A 310 2.73 -0.83 24.07
N VAL A 311 2.80 0.39 23.53
CA VAL A 311 2.16 1.57 24.09
C VAL A 311 1.10 2.09 23.13
N LEU A 312 -0.13 2.19 23.62
CA LEU A 312 -1.25 2.80 22.93
C LEU A 312 -1.33 4.28 23.25
N ARG A 313 -1.57 5.09 22.23
CA ARG A 313 -1.91 6.52 22.35
C ARG A 313 -3.38 6.73 22.02
N HIS A 314 -4.03 7.70 22.65
CA HIS A 314 -5.41 8.04 22.30
C HIS A 314 -5.53 8.32 20.78
N PRO A 315 -6.54 7.80 20.05
CA PRO A 315 -6.59 7.91 18.59
C PRO A 315 -6.47 9.34 18.05
N VAL A 316 -7.11 10.32 18.71
CA VAL A 316 -7.02 11.75 18.34
C VAL A 316 -5.59 12.28 18.50
N ALA A 317 -4.96 12.01 19.64
CA ALA A 317 -3.58 12.41 19.92
C ALA A 317 -2.60 11.79 18.94
N ARG A 318 -2.82 10.52 18.58
CA ARG A 318 -1.98 9.82 17.61
C ARG A 318 -2.12 10.39 16.21
N ALA A 319 -3.35 10.62 15.76
CA ALA A 319 -3.61 11.23 14.46
C ALA A 319 -3.01 12.65 14.39
N HIS A 320 -3.11 13.43 15.47
CA HIS A 320 -2.54 14.77 15.54
C HIS A 320 -1.01 14.74 15.50
N ALA A 321 -0.37 13.84 16.24
CA ALA A 321 1.08 13.67 16.17
C ALA A 321 1.55 13.27 14.76
N ALA A 322 0.83 12.35 14.09
CA ALA A 322 1.12 11.98 12.70
C ALA A 322 0.93 13.17 11.74
N PHE A 323 -0.13 13.96 11.92
CA PHE A 323 -0.39 15.16 11.13
C PHE A 323 0.72 16.20 11.29
N CYS A 324 1.07 16.55 12.52
CA CYS A 324 2.09 17.55 12.81
C CYS A 324 3.47 17.13 12.33
N ARG A 325 3.85 15.87 12.59
CA ARG A 325 5.19 15.37 12.27
C ARG A 325 5.37 15.08 10.78
N GLN A 326 4.36 14.53 10.09
CA GLN A 326 4.53 14.08 8.71
C GLN A 326 3.96 15.01 7.65
N ILE A 327 2.94 15.80 8.00
CA ILE A 327 2.21 16.64 7.02
C ILE A 327 2.52 18.12 7.24
N VAL A 328 2.49 18.59 8.50
CA VAL A 328 2.79 20.00 8.81
C VAL A 328 4.30 20.27 8.74
N ASN A 329 5.12 19.37 9.30
CA ASN A 329 6.58 19.47 9.29
C ASN A 329 7.26 18.26 8.62
N PRO A 330 7.10 18.05 7.30
CA PRO A 330 7.59 16.85 6.62
C PRO A 330 9.08 16.58 6.88
N PRO A 331 9.46 15.39 7.37
CA PRO A 331 10.86 15.11 7.71
C PRO A 331 11.69 14.63 6.50
N SER A 332 11.07 14.48 5.32
CA SER A 332 11.76 14.04 4.10
C SER A 332 11.00 14.46 2.84
N LYS A 333 11.70 14.41 1.69
CA LYS A 333 11.10 14.64 0.37
C LYS A 333 9.92 13.71 0.04
N TYR A 334 9.91 12.50 0.59
CA TYR A 334 8.77 11.60 0.45
C TYR A 334 7.51 12.22 1.08
N TRP A 335 7.65 12.72 2.31
CA TRP A 335 6.57 13.35 3.05
C TRP A 335 6.14 14.70 2.46
N ASP A 336 7.06 15.46 1.86
CA ASP A 336 6.71 16.64 1.06
C ASP A 336 5.76 16.28 -0.09
N GLY A 337 6.05 15.16 -0.79
CA GLY A 337 5.19 14.64 -1.85
C GLY A 337 3.81 14.21 -1.34
N VAL A 338 3.75 13.53 -0.18
CA VAL A 338 2.49 13.14 0.46
C VAL A 338 1.67 14.38 0.84
N ARG A 339 2.30 15.35 1.50
CA ARG A 339 1.69 16.62 1.87
C ARG A 339 1.13 17.35 0.66
N LYS A 340 1.89 17.47 -0.43
CA LYS A 340 1.42 18.10 -1.68
C LYS A 340 0.16 17.41 -2.21
N ARG A 341 0.14 16.07 -2.27
CA ARG A 341 -1.05 15.31 -2.69
C ARG A 341 -2.24 15.54 -1.76
N LEU A 342 -2.03 15.61 -0.45
CA LEU A 342 -3.09 15.91 0.51
C LEU A 342 -3.66 17.31 0.32
N CYS A 343 -2.80 18.33 0.17
CA CYS A 343 -3.24 19.69 -0.11
C CYS A 343 -4.01 19.80 -1.42
N THR A 344 -3.56 19.15 -2.49
CA THR A 344 -4.20 19.20 -3.80
C THR A 344 -5.51 18.39 -3.84
N ASN A 345 -5.50 17.14 -3.38
CA ASN A 345 -6.60 16.20 -3.62
C ASN A 345 -7.64 16.17 -2.50
N PHE A 346 -7.27 16.58 -1.29
CA PHE A 346 -8.16 16.61 -0.11
C PHE A 346 -8.35 18.03 0.43
N ASN A 347 -7.87 19.03 -0.30
CA ASN A 347 -8.04 20.45 -0.02
C ASN A 347 -7.71 20.83 1.44
N LEU A 348 -6.62 20.26 1.99
CA LEU A 348 -6.22 20.48 3.38
C LEU A 348 -6.05 21.98 3.73
N GLY A 349 -5.76 22.83 2.75
CA GLY A 349 -5.63 24.27 2.95
C GLY A 349 -4.38 24.68 3.74
N LEU A 350 -3.34 23.84 3.75
CA LEU A 350 -2.08 24.17 4.41
C LEU A 350 -1.23 25.09 3.52
N PRO A 351 -0.73 26.22 4.04
CA PRO A 351 0.19 27.11 3.32
C PRO A 351 1.55 26.43 3.12
N PRO A 352 2.42 26.88 2.20
CA PRO A 352 3.70 26.22 1.92
C PRO A 352 4.62 26.05 3.14
N SER A 353 4.58 26.96 4.10
CA SER A 353 5.36 26.92 5.34
C SER A 353 4.46 26.96 6.58
N PRO A 354 4.71 26.13 7.61
CA PRO A 354 3.97 26.16 8.88
C PRO A 354 4.38 27.33 9.80
N THR A 355 5.31 28.20 9.38
CA THR A 355 5.74 29.39 10.12
C THR A 355 5.34 30.71 9.43
N GLY A 356 4.58 30.64 8.34
CA GLY A 356 4.09 31.83 7.65
C GLY A 356 2.98 32.54 8.43
N ALA A 357 2.79 33.84 8.17
CA ALA A 357 1.73 34.65 8.78
C ALA A 357 0.31 34.10 8.49
N ASP A 358 0.17 33.31 7.42
CA ASP A 358 -1.09 32.73 6.96
C ASP A 358 -1.41 31.36 7.63
N TYR A 359 -0.61 30.91 8.60
CA TYR A 359 -0.85 29.65 9.33
C TYR A 359 -1.18 29.88 10.80
N ASP A 360 -2.46 30.08 11.09
CA ASP A 360 -2.98 30.26 12.44
C ASP A 360 -3.63 28.98 13.00
N ILE A 361 -4.11 29.08 14.25
CA ILE A 361 -4.72 27.98 14.99
C ILE A 361 -6.00 27.44 14.31
N ASP A 362 -6.81 28.34 13.73
CA ASP A 362 -8.06 27.97 13.07
C ASP A 362 -7.78 27.25 11.75
N THR A 363 -6.78 27.71 10.99
CA THR A 363 -6.29 27.05 9.78
C THR A 363 -5.73 25.67 10.10
N HIS A 364 -4.94 25.54 11.16
CA HIS A 364 -4.42 24.25 11.62
C HIS A 364 -5.54 23.29 12.01
N ARG A 365 -6.52 23.74 12.80
CA ARG A 365 -7.69 22.93 13.20
C ARG A 365 -8.49 22.48 11.98
N ALA A 366 -8.81 23.39 11.06
CA ALA A 366 -9.56 23.08 9.85
C ALA A 366 -8.81 22.07 8.96
N ALA A 367 -7.50 22.23 8.79
CA ALA A 367 -6.66 21.29 8.05
C ALA A 367 -6.61 19.91 8.73
N PHE A 368 -6.54 19.88 10.07
CA PHE A 368 -6.54 18.62 10.83
C PHE A 368 -7.87 17.86 10.70
N ILE A 369 -9.01 18.55 10.77
CA ILE A 369 -10.33 17.93 10.54
C ILE A 369 -10.41 17.33 9.13
N LYS A 370 -9.94 18.05 8.10
CA LYS A 370 -9.87 17.52 6.74
C LYS A 370 -8.93 16.32 6.62
N PHE A 371 -7.80 16.34 7.33
CA PHE A 371 -6.90 15.21 7.41
C PHE A 371 -7.57 13.98 8.05
N LEU A 372 -8.35 14.13 9.12
CA LEU A 372 -9.15 13.05 9.71
C LEU A 372 -10.21 12.53 8.72
N GLY A 373 -10.84 13.42 7.95
CA GLY A 373 -11.74 13.06 6.86
C GLY A 373 -11.06 12.21 5.78
N PHE A 374 -9.84 12.59 5.38
CA PHE A 374 -8.99 11.76 4.51
C PHE A 374 -8.69 10.39 5.15
N LEU A 375 -8.30 10.35 6.42
CA LEU A 375 -7.94 9.12 7.12
C LEU A 375 -9.08 8.11 7.16
N ARG A 376 -10.33 8.57 7.33
CA ARG A 376 -11.50 7.69 7.27
C ARG A 376 -11.57 6.90 5.96
N GLY A 377 -11.37 7.57 4.82
CA GLY A 377 -11.32 6.90 3.53
C GLY A 377 -10.04 6.06 3.37
N ASN A 378 -8.90 6.58 3.83
CA ASN A 378 -7.59 5.94 3.69
C ASN A 378 -7.49 4.60 4.43
N LEU A 379 -8.03 4.53 5.64
CA LEU A 379 -8.07 3.31 6.45
C LEU A 379 -9.06 2.28 5.90
N GLN A 380 -10.00 2.69 5.05
CA GLN A 380 -10.94 1.82 4.35
C GLN A 380 -10.49 1.47 2.92
N GLY A 381 -9.26 1.85 2.53
CA GLY A 381 -8.73 1.60 1.19
C GLY A 381 -9.38 2.44 0.08
N GLN A 382 -10.08 3.52 0.42
CA GLN A 382 -10.84 4.37 -0.52
C GLN A 382 -10.03 5.54 -1.08
N THR A 383 -8.71 5.60 -0.83
CA THR A 383 -7.84 6.70 -1.29
C THR A 383 -6.61 6.17 -2.01
N HIS A 384 -6.10 6.93 -2.97
CA HIS A 384 -4.88 6.61 -3.74
C HIS A 384 -3.57 6.73 -2.95
N ILE A 385 -3.59 7.24 -1.71
CA ILE A 385 -2.40 7.37 -0.87
C ILE A 385 -2.23 6.05 -0.09
N LYS A 386 -1.04 5.44 -0.12
CA LYS A 386 -0.75 4.24 0.69
C LYS A 386 -1.02 4.53 2.16
N THR A 387 -1.72 3.61 2.84
CA THR A 387 -2.00 3.73 4.27
C THR A 387 -0.71 3.56 5.07
N SER A 388 -0.18 4.65 5.62
CA SER A 388 1.09 4.68 6.34
C SER A 388 0.97 4.12 7.75
N SER A 389 2.08 3.59 8.30
CA SER A 389 2.09 3.03 9.67
C SER A 389 1.96 4.10 10.75
N GLU A 390 2.26 5.36 10.40
CA GLU A 390 2.14 6.56 11.21
C GLU A 390 0.69 6.87 11.59
N TRP A 391 -0.28 6.45 10.77
CA TRP A 391 -1.70 6.73 11.00
C TRP A 391 -2.60 5.52 10.81
N ALA A 392 -2.07 4.33 10.49
CA ALA A 392 -2.77 3.05 10.55
C ALA A 392 -3.53 2.87 11.88
N THR A 393 -4.60 2.08 11.97
CA THR A 393 -5.19 1.79 13.29
C THR A 393 -4.18 1.06 14.18
N GLN A 394 -4.19 1.36 15.48
CA GLN A 394 -3.31 0.69 16.44
C GLN A 394 -3.66 -0.79 16.53
N PHE A 395 -4.95 -1.13 16.36
CA PHE A 395 -5.39 -2.51 16.22
C PHE A 395 -4.66 -3.22 15.08
N ALA A 396 -4.69 -2.67 13.86
CA ALA A 396 -4.08 -3.33 12.71
C ALA A 396 -2.56 -3.46 12.87
N VAL A 397 -1.91 -2.48 13.52
CA VAL A 397 -0.48 -2.55 13.84
C VAL A 397 -0.18 -3.70 14.82
N LEU A 398 -0.96 -3.82 15.90
CA LEU A 398 -0.81 -4.90 16.88
C LEU A 398 -1.11 -6.28 16.28
N GLU A 399 -2.16 -6.38 15.46
CA GLU A 399 -2.51 -7.57 14.71
C GLU A 399 -1.35 -8.01 13.81
N GLY A 400 -0.72 -7.08 13.07
CA GLY A 400 0.47 -7.38 12.26
C GLY A 400 1.67 -7.86 13.09
N MET A 401 1.99 -7.17 14.18
CA MET A 401 3.10 -7.53 15.08
C MET A 401 2.90 -8.90 15.72
N SER A 402 1.65 -9.27 16.05
CA SER A 402 1.30 -10.53 16.71
C SER A 402 1.75 -11.77 15.94
N LYS A 403 1.89 -11.66 14.60
CA LYS A 403 2.41 -12.73 13.73
C LYS A 403 3.87 -13.07 14.04
N ALA A 404 4.65 -12.15 14.63
CA ALA A 404 6.02 -12.38 15.08
C ALA A 404 6.15 -12.48 16.60
N ILE A 405 5.51 -11.58 17.34
CA ILE A 405 5.49 -11.55 18.80
C ILE A 405 4.21 -10.87 19.30
N ILE A 406 3.53 -11.50 20.25
CA ILE A 406 2.36 -10.94 20.90
C ILE A 406 2.87 -10.08 22.08
N PRO A 407 2.48 -8.80 22.20
CA PRO A 407 2.82 -8.00 23.37
C PRO A 407 2.23 -8.63 24.64
N ASP A 408 3.09 -8.93 25.62
CA ASP A 408 2.66 -9.44 26.92
C ASP A 408 1.94 -8.38 27.76
N VAL A 409 2.23 -7.11 27.49
CA VAL A 409 1.64 -5.95 28.17
C VAL A 409 1.30 -4.87 27.14
N ILE A 410 0.09 -4.34 27.20
CA ILE A 410 -0.35 -3.19 26.41
C ILE A 410 -0.63 -2.06 27.38
N ILE A 411 0.15 -0.99 27.27
CA ILE A 411 0.13 0.16 28.19
C ILE A 411 -0.59 1.33 27.51
N ARG A 412 -1.41 2.08 28.25
CA ARG A 412 -1.95 3.37 27.75
C ARG A 412 -1.00 4.50 28.07
N GLU A 413 -0.86 5.42 27.12
CA GLU A 413 0.00 6.59 27.26
C GLU A 413 -0.32 7.44 28.50
N GLU A 414 -1.60 7.57 28.87
CA GLU A 414 -2.04 8.34 30.04
C GLU A 414 -1.45 7.81 31.35
N ALA A 415 -1.25 6.49 31.44
CA ALA A 415 -0.69 5.81 32.60
C ALA A 415 0.77 5.34 32.38
N LEU A 416 1.43 5.87 31.34
CA LEU A 416 2.68 5.32 30.82
C LEU A 416 3.80 5.24 31.87
N ASN A 417 3.99 6.32 32.64
CA ASN A 417 5.03 6.37 33.67
C ASN A 417 4.82 5.30 34.76
N ASP A 418 3.58 5.14 35.22
CA ASP A 418 3.25 4.26 36.34
C ASP A 418 3.23 2.79 35.91
N GLU A 419 2.69 2.51 34.72
CA GLU A 419 2.65 1.16 34.17
C GLU A 419 4.04 0.66 33.75
N LEU A 420 4.89 1.50 33.16
CA LEU A 420 6.27 1.12 32.84
C LEU A 420 7.10 0.88 34.10
N ASN A 421 7.00 1.73 35.12
CA ASN A 421 7.68 1.49 36.38
C ASN A 421 7.14 0.25 37.11
N THR A 422 5.86 -0.07 36.97
CA THR A 422 5.29 -1.33 37.45
C THR A 422 5.83 -2.54 36.69
N LEU A 423 5.98 -2.44 35.37
CA LEU A 423 6.58 -3.48 34.54
C LEU A 423 8.07 -3.68 34.89
N ALA A 424 8.82 -2.60 35.08
CA ALA A 424 10.22 -2.62 35.50
C ALA A 424 10.38 -3.31 36.87
N ARG A 425 9.57 -2.94 37.87
CA ARG A 425 9.58 -3.59 39.19
C ARG A 425 9.31 -5.08 39.12
N LYS A 426 8.36 -5.51 38.28
CA LYS A 426 8.07 -6.95 38.05
C LYS A 426 9.28 -7.69 37.46
N GLN A 427 10.18 -6.98 36.78
CA GLN A 427 11.44 -7.50 36.24
C GLN A 427 12.64 -7.27 37.16
N GLY A 428 12.42 -6.81 38.41
CA GLY A 428 13.48 -6.55 39.39
C GLY A 428 14.35 -5.33 39.07
N LEU A 429 13.87 -4.43 38.20
CA LEU A 429 14.57 -3.21 37.82
C LEU A 429 14.18 -2.02 38.73
N PRO A 430 15.09 -1.05 38.95
CA PRO A 430 14.75 0.17 39.68
C PRO A 430 13.76 1.04 38.91
N GLU A 431 13.07 1.93 39.61
CA GLU A 431 12.19 2.91 38.98
C GLU A 431 13.00 4.04 38.35
N TYR A 432 12.58 4.48 37.16
CA TYR A 432 13.09 5.70 36.53
C TYR A 432 11.92 6.60 36.17
N ALA A 433 12.04 7.88 36.52
CA ALA A 433 11.10 8.89 36.06
C ALA A 433 11.23 9.04 34.55
N MET A 434 10.11 8.97 33.83
CA MET A 434 10.12 9.30 32.42
C MET A 434 10.33 10.80 32.18
N GLY A 435 10.99 11.13 31.07
CA GLY A 435 11.02 12.48 30.53
C GLY A 435 9.66 12.92 30.02
N ALA A 436 9.50 14.23 29.82
CA ALA A 436 8.33 14.78 29.16
C ALA A 436 8.39 14.53 27.64
N GLU A 437 7.28 14.16 27.02
CA GLU A 437 7.23 14.06 25.56
C GLU A 437 7.29 15.46 24.93
N MET A 438 7.99 15.54 23.79
CA MET A 438 7.95 16.71 22.94
C MET A 438 6.52 16.95 22.45
N LYS A 439 6.01 18.15 22.73
CA LYS A 439 4.68 18.56 22.28
C LYS A 439 4.67 18.76 20.77
N ASP A 440 3.52 18.49 20.17
CA ASP A 440 3.30 18.76 18.75
C ASP A 440 3.44 20.26 18.44
N THR A 441 4.04 20.54 17.29
CA THR A 441 4.27 21.90 16.77
C THR A 441 3.64 22.06 15.39
N PRO A 442 3.19 23.28 15.02
CA PRO A 442 3.25 24.53 15.76
C PRO A 442 2.19 24.69 16.86
N PHE A 443 1.09 23.92 16.80
CA PHE A 443 0.04 23.93 17.81
C PHE A 443 -0.12 22.56 18.45
N THR A 444 -0.48 22.55 19.73
CA THR A 444 -0.76 21.33 20.49
C THR A 444 -2.20 20.86 20.26
N LEU A 445 -2.47 19.56 20.44
CA LEU A 445 -3.83 19.04 20.33
C LEU A 445 -4.80 19.78 21.27
N LYS A 446 -4.39 20.08 22.50
CA LYS A 446 -5.22 20.80 23.48
C LYS A 446 -5.73 22.14 22.97
N GLN A 447 -4.95 22.83 22.14
CA GLN A 447 -5.31 24.13 21.58
C GLN A 447 -6.39 24.02 20.49
N ILE A 448 -6.38 22.93 19.71
CA ILE A 448 -7.27 22.76 18.57
C ILE A 448 -8.44 21.79 18.83
N TYR A 449 -8.42 21.08 19.95
CA TYR A 449 -9.41 20.05 20.28
C TYR A 449 -10.81 20.64 20.41
N SER A 450 -11.78 19.95 19.84
CA SER A 450 -13.20 20.30 19.87
C SER A 450 -14.04 19.04 19.71
N ALA A 451 -15.35 19.14 19.99
CA ALA A 451 -16.29 18.05 19.74
C ALA A 451 -16.30 17.61 18.24
N GLU A 452 -16.03 18.54 17.33
CA GLU A 452 -15.93 18.24 15.90
C GLU A 452 -14.67 17.41 15.58
N VAL A 453 -13.52 17.78 16.17
CA VAL A 453 -12.27 17.00 16.04
C VAL A 453 -12.45 15.59 16.59
N GLU A 454 -13.06 15.46 17.78
CA GLU A 454 -13.35 14.17 18.40
C GLU A 454 -14.27 13.31 17.52
N ALA A 455 -15.36 13.89 17.00
CA ALA A 455 -16.29 13.18 16.11
C ALA A 455 -15.61 12.72 14.82
N ALA A 456 -14.77 13.56 14.20
CA ALA A 456 -14.04 13.21 12.98
C ALA A 456 -13.01 12.09 13.24
N ALA A 457 -12.28 12.16 14.37
CA ALA A 457 -11.32 11.13 14.74
C ALA A 457 -12.00 9.80 15.07
N LYS A 458 -13.12 9.81 15.80
CA LYS A 458 -13.92 8.62 16.08
C LYS A 458 -14.49 7.98 14.81
N ALA A 459 -14.88 8.79 13.83
CA ALA A 459 -15.33 8.28 12.54
C ALA A 459 -14.19 7.61 11.72
N ALA A 460 -12.96 8.11 11.83
CA ALA A 460 -11.80 7.52 11.17
C ALA A 460 -11.25 6.27 11.90
N TYR A 461 -11.19 6.33 13.23
CA TYR A 461 -10.54 5.33 14.10
C TYR A 461 -11.52 4.51 14.93
N GLN A 462 -12.77 4.35 14.48
CA GLN A 462 -13.82 3.63 15.22
C GLN A 462 -13.33 2.28 15.79
N ARG A 463 -12.50 1.56 15.03
CA ARG A 463 -11.90 0.29 15.44
C ARG A 463 -11.06 0.42 16.70
N ASP A 464 -10.18 1.41 16.80
CA ASP A 464 -9.36 1.63 17.99
C ASP A 464 -10.22 2.02 19.20
N TYR A 465 -11.24 2.88 18.99
CA TYR A 465 -12.17 3.25 20.05
C TYR A 465 -12.94 2.04 20.61
N VAL A 466 -13.43 1.16 19.74
CA VAL A 466 -14.20 -0.01 20.14
C VAL A 466 -13.30 -1.08 20.74
N ALA A 467 -12.20 -1.43 20.07
CA ALA A 467 -11.33 -2.52 20.49
C ALA A 467 -10.59 -2.23 21.80
N PHE A 468 -10.21 -0.97 22.02
CA PHE A 468 -9.51 -0.53 23.21
C PHE A 468 -10.38 0.33 24.13
N GLY A 469 -11.69 0.47 23.90
CA GLY A 469 -12.60 1.18 24.79
C GLY A 469 -12.18 2.62 25.12
N PHE A 470 -11.67 3.39 24.16
CA PHE A 470 -11.32 4.80 24.39
C PHE A 470 -12.59 5.65 24.61
N ALA A 471 -12.55 6.53 25.62
CA ALA A 471 -13.51 7.61 25.85
C ALA A 471 -13.15 8.83 24.97
N PRO A 472 -13.92 9.93 24.99
CA PRO A 472 -13.48 11.19 24.37
C PRO A 472 -12.13 11.65 24.91
N TRP A 473 -11.31 12.27 24.06
CA TRP A 473 -9.98 12.71 24.48
C TRP A 473 -10.05 13.73 25.62
N GLY A 474 -9.31 13.46 26.71
CA GLY A 474 -9.26 14.32 27.90
C GLY A 474 -10.22 13.94 29.03
N ASP A 475 -11.13 12.98 28.78
CA ASP A 475 -11.99 12.37 29.82
C ASP A 475 -11.38 11.08 30.42
N SER A 476 -10.18 10.70 29.96
CA SER A 476 -9.45 9.47 30.30
C SER A 476 -8.29 9.65 31.27
#